data_AF-W5LVA2-F1
#
_entry.id   AF-W5LVA2-F1
#
_cell.length_a   1.000
_cell.length_b   1.000
_cell.length_c   1.000
_cell.angle_alpha   90.00
_cell.angle_beta   90.00
_cell.angle_gamma   90.00
#
_symmetry.space_group_name_H-M   'P 1'
#
loop_
_entity.id
_entity.type
_entity.pdbx_description
1 polymer ?
#
loop_
_entity_poly.entity_id
_entity_poly.type
_entity_poly.pdbx_seq_one_letter_code
_entity_poly.pdbx_strand_id
1 'polypeptide(L)'
;MHVAEVVSAAVAQGALGMLQATGRLFMVTDYSPEWSYPEGGVKVLITGPWQEASSSYSCLFDQISVPASLIQPGVLRCYCPAHDTGLVTLQVAVNNQIISNSVVFEYKARALPSLPSSQHDWLSLDGRTPS
;
A
#
# COMPACT_ATOMS: atom_id res chain seq x y z
N MET A 1 -14.33 9.61 54.45
CA MET A 1 -13.13 9.65 53.58
C MET A 1 -13.23 8.40 52.70
N HIS A 2 -13.54 8.36 51.41
CA HIS A 2 -13.80 9.27 50.28
C HIS A 2 -14.98 8.61 49.50
N VAL A 3 -16.15 9.23 49.36
CA VAL A 3 -16.65 9.91 48.13
C VAL A 3 -16.01 9.41 46.82
N ALA A 4 -16.80 8.74 45.95
CA ALA A 4 -17.24 9.29 44.66
C ALA A 4 -17.98 8.23 43.80
N GLU A 5 -19.19 8.62 43.43
CA GLU A 5 -20.07 8.13 42.38
C GLU A 5 -19.51 8.50 40.99
N VAL A 6 -19.84 7.74 39.94
CA VAL A 6 -20.57 8.14 38.70
C VAL A 6 -20.21 7.31 37.46
N VAL A 7 -21.26 7.11 36.67
CA VAL A 7 -21.46 6.33 35.44
C VAL A 7 -20.76 6.95 34.23
N SER A 8 -20.30 6.14 33.25
CA SER A 8 -20.50 6.48 31.82
C SER A 8 -20.12 5.35 30.87
N ALA A 9 -21.14 4.78 30.22
CA ALA A 9 -21.00 4.13 28.93
C ALA A 9 -20.92 5.23 27.87
N ALA A 10 -19.74 5.45 27.28
CA ALA A 10 -19.58 6.32 26.13
C ALA A 10 -19.79 5.50 24.85
N VAL A 11 -21.02 5.57 24.33
CA VAL A 11 -21.41 5.15 22.99
C VAL A 11 -20.64 5.98 21.96
N ALA A 12 -20.26 5.31 20.86
CA ALA A 12 -19.65 5.84 19.67
C ALA A 12 -20.24 7.18 19.20
N GLN A 13 -19.55 8.29 19.45
CA GLN A 13 -19.83 9.59 18.83
C GLN A 13 -18.51 10.35 18.63
N GLY A 14 -18.16 10.66 17.37
CA GLY A 14 -17.32 11.84 17.08
C GLY A 14 -15.88 11.65 16.62
N ALA A 15 -15.50 10.55 15.94
CA ALA A 15 -14.17 10.46 15.32
C ALA A 15 -13.93 11.54 14.23
N LEU A 16 -15.01 12.17 13.74
CA LEU A 16 -14.97 13.32 12.83
C LEU A 16 -15.15 14.68 13.54
N GLY A 17 -14.69 14.79 14.79
CA GLY A 17 -14.48 16.07 15.48
C GLY A 17 -12.99 16.46 15.57
N MET A 18 -12.09 15.59 15.11
CA MET A 18 -10.64 15.79 15.23
C MET A 18 -9.93 15.54 13.90
N LEU A 19 -10.20 16.39 12.90
CA LEU A 19 -9.04 16.92 12.18
C LEU A 19 -8.18 17.56 13.27
N GLN A 20 -7.09 16.89 13.64
CA GLN A 20 -6.28 17.30 14.78
C GLN A 20 -5.88 18.76 14.57
N ALA A 21 -6.44 19.63 15.41
CA ALA A 21 -6.09 21.04 15.57
C ALA A 21 -4.63 21.24 16.08
N THR A 22 -3.74 20.30 15.78
CA THR A 22 -2.34 20.19 16.25
C THR A 22 -1.36 19.80 15.15
N GLY A 23 -1.78 19.71 13.87
CA GLY A 23 -0.86 19.39 12.77
C GLY A 23 -0.29 17.97 12.82
N ARG A 24 -1.01 17.03 13.45
CA ARG A 24 -0.55 15.64 13.61
C ARG A 24 -1.18 14.77 12.52
N LEU A 25 -0.34 14.01 11.83
CA LEU A 25 -0.73 13.07 10.78
C LEU A 25 -1.19 11.75 11.41
N PHE A 26 -2.15 11.08 10.78
CA PHE A 26 -2.50 9.70 11.11
C PHE A 26 -1.37 8.74 10.73
N MET A 27 -1.22 7.67 11.49
CA MET A 27 -0.19 6.67 11.22
C MET A 27 -0.78 5.52 10.41
N VAL A 28 -0.14 5.17 9.31
CA VAL A 28 -0.33 3.89 8.62
C VAL A 28 0.15 2.80 9.57
N THR A 29 -0.73 1.87 9.93
CA THR A 29 -0.40 0.79 10.88
C THR A 29 0.29 -0.39 10.21
N ASP A 30 -0.14 -0.74 8.99
CA ASP A 30 0.42 -1.83 8.18
C ASP A 30 -0.11 -1.72 6.73
N TYR A 31 0.61 -2.29 5.76
CA TYR A 31 0.16 -2.33 4.37
C TYR A 31 0.74 -3.54 3.63
N SER A 32 -0.02 -4.07 2.66
CA SER A 32 0.38 -5.26 1.92
C SER A 32 -0.18 -5.30 0.50
N PRO A 33 0.62 -5.70 -0.51
CA PRO A 33 2.07 -5.94 -0.42
C PRO A 33 2.86 -4.63 -0.24
N GLU A 34 4.14 -4.74 0.13
CA GLU A 34 5.08 -3.61 0.23
C GLU A 34 5.80 -3.29 -1.09
N TRP A 35 5.49 -4.04 -2.15
CA TRP A 35 6.14 -3.91 -3.45
C TRP A 35 5.21 -4.29 -4.61
N SER A 36 5.54 -3.81 -5.82
CA SER A 36 4.94 -4.26 -7.09
C SER A 36 5.97 -4.26 -8.22
N TYR A 37 5.58 -4.76 -9.39
CA TYR A 37 6.33 -4.56 -10.62
C TYR A 37 6.01 -3.19 -11.26
N PRO A 38 6.82 -2.70 -12.21
CA PRO A 38 6.67 -1.37 -12.81
C PRO A 38 5.36 -1.19 -13.57
N GLU A 39 4.76 -2.28 -14.07
CA GLU A 39 3.44 -2.26 -14.70
C GLU A 39 2.32 -1.76 -13.77
N GLY A 40 2.52 -1.80 -12.45
CA GLY A 40 1.51 -1.41 -11.47
C GLY A 40 0.29 -2.33 -11.49
N GLY A 41 -0.86 -1.80 -11.07
CA GLY A 41 -2.14 -2.52 -11.06
C GLY A 41 -2.29 -3.56 -9.94
N VAL A 42 -1.33 -3.65 -9.04
CA VAL A 42 -1.41 -4.54 -7.88
C VAL A 42 -2.33 -3.93 -6.83
N LYS A 43 -3.24 -4.75 -6.29
CA LYS A 43 -4.12 -4.36 -5.19
C LYS A 43 -3.31 -4.24 -3.89
N VAL A 44 -3.29 -3.05 -3.30
CA VAL A 44 -2.65 -2.77 -2.02
C VAL A 44 -3.72 -2.52 -0.97
N LEU A 45 -3.59 -3.19 0.17
CA LEU A 45 -4.39 -2.94 1.36
C LEU A 45 -3.58 -2.11 2.34
N ILE A 46 -4.18 -1.06 2.88
CA ILE A 46 -3.53 -0.12 3.81
C ILE A 46 -4.38 -0.02 5.06
N THR A 47 -3.79 -0.33 6.20
CA THR A 47 -4.46 -0.27 7.50
C THR A 47 -4.07 0.99 8.26
N GLY A 48 -5.01 1.54 9.03
CA GLY A 48 -4.80 2.74 9.82
C GLY A 48 -6.10 3.25 10.45
N PRO A 49 -6.13 4.44 11.06
CA PRO A 49 -7.30 4.95 11.78
C PRO A 49 -8.36 5.60 10.87
N TRP A 50 -8.54 5.10 9.64
CA TRP A 50 -9.52 5.64 8.67
C TRP A 50 -10.93 5.13 9.01
N GLN A 51 -11.91 6.01 9.24
CA GLN A 51 -13.27 5.58 9.65
C GLN A 51 -14.40 6.08 8.73
N GLU A 52 -14.15 7.07 7.89
CA GLU A 52 -15.23 7.80 7.21
C GLU A 52 -15.53 7.23 5.83
N ALA A 53 -16.52 6.34 5.73
CA ALA A 53 -16.91 5.74 4.45
C ALA A 53 -17.38 6.76 3.40
N SER A 54 -17.85 7.95 3.81
CA SER A 54 -18.29 9.04 2.93
C SER A 54 -17.15 9.88 2.36
N SER A 55 -15.92 9.72 2.86
CA SER A 55 -14.79 10.56 2.49
C SER A 55 -14.09 10.04 1.23
N SER A 56 -13.63 10.97 0.39
CA SER A 56 -12.90 10.62 -0.83
C SER A 56 -11.44 10.31 -0.50
N TYR A 57 -11.14 9.03 -0.26
CA TYR A 57 -9.78 8.57 -0.01
C TYR A 57 -8.99 8.45 -1.32
N SER A 58 -7.73 8.85 -1.27
CA SER A 58 -6.74 8.55 -2.31
C SER A 58 -5.43 8.12 -1.68
N CYS A 59 -4.67 7.30 -2.41
CA CYS A 59 -3.31 6.92 -2.05
C CYS A 59 -2.34 7.62 -2.99
N LEU A 60 -1.27 8.18 -2.46
CA LEU A 60 -0.21 8.81 -3.24
C LEU A 60 0.99 7.87 -3.27
N PHE A 61 1.44 7.53 -4.48
CA PHE A 61 2.69 6.81 -4.75
C PHE A 61 3.62 7.77 -5.49
N ASP A 62 4.69 8.24 -4.85
CA ASP A 62 5.64 9.23 -5.42
C ASP A 62 4.97 10.43 -6.10
N GLN A 63 4.00 11.06 -5.42
CA GLN A 63 3.14 12.15 -5.93
C GLN A 63 2.01 11.73 -6.90
N ILE A 64 1.97 10.48 -7.36
CA ILE A 64 0.87 9.98 -8.21
C ILE A 64 -0.31 9.58 -7.32
N SER A 65 -1.42 10.31 -7.43
CA SER A 65 -2.65 10.04 -6.68
C SER A 65 -3.51 8.99 -7.39
N VAL A 66 -3.87 7.93 -6.68
CA VAL A 66 -4.82 6.89 -7.13
C VAL A 66 -6.03 6.83 -6.20
N PRO A 67 -7.25 6.57 -6.73
CA PRO A 67 -8.44 6.47 -5.90
C PRO A 67 -8.34 5.26 -4.96
N ALA A 68 -8.76 5.46 -3.71
CA ALA A 68 -8.82 4.41 -2.70
C ALA A 68 -10.26 4.22 -2.20
N SER A 69 -10.62 2.98 -1.94
CA SER A 69 -11.93 2.62 -1.37
C SER A 69 -11.76 2.16 0.07
N LEU A 70 -12.57 2.70 0.99
CA LEU A 70 -12.68 2.16 2.33
C LEU A 70 -13.49 0.86 2.29
N ILE A 71 -12.85 -0.27 2.59
CA ILE A 71 -13.49 -1.59 2.58
C ILE A 71 -14.24 -1.82 3.89
N GLN A 72 -13.60 -1.44 4.99
CA GLN A 72 -14.16 -1.46 6.34
C GLN A 72 -13.43 -0.40 7.17
N PRO A 73 -13.94 -0.02 8.35
CA PRO A 73 -13.23 0.86 9.27
C PRO A 73 -11.80 0.35 9.49
N GLY A 74 -10.85 1.21 9.15
CA GLY A 74 -9.42 1.01 9.28
C GLY A 74 -8.74 0.26 8.14
N VAL A 75 -9.41 -0.08 7.04
CA VAL A 75 -8.81 -0.76 5.88
C VAL A 75 -9.19 -0.08 4.57
N LEU A 76 -8.18 0.50 3.92
CA LEU A 76 -8.27 1.06 2.57
C LEU A 76 -7.77 0.05 1.54
N ARG A 77 -8.38 0.08 0.35
CA ARG A 77 -7.92 -0.64 -0.84
C ARG A 77 -7.63 0.35 -1.95
N CYS A 78 -6.43 0.28 -2.51
CA CYS A 78 -6.05 0.99 -3.73
C CYS A 78 -5.36 0.05 -4.71
N TYR A 79 -5.05 0.56 -5.89
CA TYR A 79 -4.23 -0.13 -6.89
C TYR A 79 -3.04 0.76 -7.20
N CYS A 80 -1.83 0.23 -7.09
CA CYS A 80 -0.63 1.03 -7.37
C CYS A 80 -0.60 1.44 -8.86
N PRO A 81 -0.18 2.67 -9.19
CA PRO A 81 0.00 3.10 -10.57
C PRO A 81 1.22 2.42 -11.21
N ALA A 82 1.38 2.56 -12.52
CA ALA A 82 2.63 2.22 -13.17
C ALA A 82 3.71 3.23 -12.76
N HIS A 83 4.92 2.75 -12.48
CA HIS A 83 6.04 3.57 -12.01
C HIS A 83 7.38 2.94 -12.37
N ASP A 84 8.43 3.75 -12.52
CA ASP A 84 9.79 3.25 -12.71
C ASP A 84 10.28 2.46 -11.50
N THR A 85 11.24 1.56 -11.73
CA THR A 85 11.83 0.73 -10.68
C THR A 85 12.54 1.59 -9.63
N GLY A 86 12.26 1.35 -8.35
CA GLY A 86 12.85 2.11 -7.25
C GLY A 86 11.98 2.12 -6.00
N LEU A 87 12.49 2.75 -4.94
CA LEU A 87 11.73 3.01 -3.72
C LEU A 87 10.94 4.31 -3.88
N VAL A 88 9.64 4.26 -3.57
CA VAL A 88 8.76 5.41 -3.58
C VAL A 88 8.12 5.64 -2.22
N THR A 89 7.55 6.82 -2.03
CA THR A 89 6.73 7.13 -0.86
C THR A 89 5.27 6.74 -1.08
N LEU A 90 4.65 6.10 -0.10
CA LEU A 90 3.23 5.82 -0.02
C LEU A 90 2.59 6.63 1.10
N GLN A 91 1.56 7.40 0.76
CA GLN A 91 0.79 8.23 1.70
C GLN A 91 -0.72 8.09 1.42
N VAL A 92 -1.54 8.39 2.42
CA VAL A 92 -3.00 8.43 2.32
C VAL A 92 -3.45 9.89 2.41
N ALA A 93 -4.35 10.25 1.49
CA ALA A 93 -5.00 11.54 1.44
C ALA A 93 -6.52 11.41 1.48
N VAL A 94 -7.17 12.46 1.97
CA VAL A 94 -8.63 12.62 1.95
C VAL A 94 -8.94 13.97 1.32
N ASN A 95 -9.84 14.00 0.34
CA ASN A 95 -10.21 15.24 -0.37
C ASN A 95 -8.98 16.02 -0.86
N ASN A 96 -7.99 15.31 -1.43
CA ASN A 96 -6.71 15.85 -1.91
C ASN A 96 -5.79 16.46 -0.82
N GLN A 97 -6.03 16.21 0.47
CA GLN A 97 -5.14 16.61 1.55
C GLN A 97 -4.47 15.37 2.14
N ILE A 98 -3.14 15.39 2.26
CA ILE A 98 -2.39 14.29 2.87
C ILE A 98 -2.69 14.26 4.37
N ILE A 99 -3.18 13.12 4.85
CA ILE A 99 -3.57 12.95 6.25
C ILE A 99 -2.69 11.94 6.99
N SER A 100 -1.81 11.20 6.30
CA SER A 100 -0.96 10.16 6.91
C SER A 100 0.53 10.46 6.90
N ASN A 101 1.30 9.73 7.72
CA ASN A 101 2.75 9.61 7.53
C ASN A 101 3.09 8.93 6.18
N SER A 102 4.34 9.10 5.75
CA SER A 102 4.90 8.38 4.60
C SER A 102 5.43 7.03 5.02
N VAL A 103 5.13 6.00 4.23
CA VAL A 103 5.77 4.69 4.29
C VAL A 103 6.46 4.41 2.95
N VAL A 104 7.33 3.40 2.90
CA VAL A 104 8.09 3.07 1.69
C VAL A 104 7.31 2.04 0.87
N PHE A 105 7.34 2.15 -0.45
CA PHE A 105 6.80 1.11 -1.34
C PHE A 105 7.80 0.88 -2.47
N GLU A 106 8.05 -0.38 -2.84
CA GLU A 106 9.12 -0.72 -3.78
C GLU A 106 8.58 -1.18 -5.14
N TYR A 107 9.04 -0.56 -6.23
CA TYR A 107 8.86 -1.06 -7.59
C TYR A 107 10.07 -1.90 -8.00
N LYS A 108 9.90 -3.23 -8.06
CA LYS A 108 10.97 -4.19 -8.37
C LYS A 108 11.06 -4.45 -9.85
N ALA A 109 12.28 -4.45 -10.41
CA ALA A 109 12.49 -4.90 -11.79
C ALA A 109 12.13 -6.39 -11.92
N ARG A 110 11.52 -6.76 -13.06
CA ARG A 110 11.37 -8.18 -13.39
C ARG A 110 12.75 -8.74 -13.70
N ALA A 111 13.26 -9.59 -12.81
CA ALA A 111 14.39 -10.43 -13.16
C ALA A 111 13.91 -11.38 -14.27
N LEU A 112 14.31 -11.13 -15.52
CA LEU A 112 14.23 -12.17 -16.53
C LEU A 112 15.10 -13.31 -16.01
N PRO A 113 14.61 -14.56 -15.95
CA PRO A 113 15.51 -15.68 -15.73
C PRO A 113 16.58 -15.57 -16.82
N SER A 114 17.83 -15.32 -16.42
CA SER A 114 18.95 -15.49 -17.34
C SER A 114 18.79 -16.89 -17.90
N LEU A 115 18.62 -17.00 -19.22
CA LEU A 115 18.56 -18.32 -19.84
C LEU A 115 19.79 -19.08 -19.32
N PRO A 116 19.62 -20.29 -18.76
CA PRO A 116 20.79 -21.10 -18.42
C PRO A 116 21.57 -21.24 -19.73
N SER A 117 22.81 -20.76 -19.73
CA SER A 117 23.71 -20.75 -20.89
C SER A 117 24.00 -22.16 -21.44
N SER A 118 23.42 -23.20 -20.84
CA SER A 118 23.61 -24.62 -21.12
C SER A 118 22.51 -25.25 -21.99
N GLN A 119 21.60 -24.48 -22.60
CA GLN A 119 20.61 -25.07 -23.54
C GLN A 119 21.18 -25.37 -24.94
N HIS A 120 22.45 -25.03 -25.21
CA HIS A 120 23.10 -25.30 -26.50
C HIS A 120 23.90 -26.60 -26.57
N ASP A 121 24.19 -27.29 -25.46
CA ASP A 121 24.96 -28.54 -25.49
C ASP A 121 24.14 -29.75 -25.98
N TRP A 122 22.81 -29.74 -25.78
CA TRP A 122 21.94 -30.85 -26.17
C TRP A 122 21.72 -31.00 -27.69
N LEU A 123 22.01 -29.95 -28.47
CA LEU A 123 21.83 -29.95 -29.93
C LEU A 123 23.08 -30.41 -30.70
N SER A 124 24.18 -30.76 -30.01
CA SER A 124 25.47 -31.05 -30.65
C SER A 124 25.84 -32.54 -30.70
N LEU A 125 24.95 -33.47 -30.31
CA LEU A 125 25.28 -34.90 -30.21
C LEU A 125 24.81 -35.78 -31.37
N ASP A 126 24.07 -35.25 -32.36
CA ASP A 126 23.63 -36.05 -33.53
C ASP A 126 24.67 -36.07 -34.67
N GLY A 127 25.92 -36.40 -34.33
CA GLY A 127 27.08 -36.30 -35.23
C GLY A 127 28.02 -37.49 -35.20
N ARG A 128 27.53 -38.74 -35.11
CA ARG A 128 28.35 -39.92 -35.46
C ARG A 128 27.51 -41.13 -35.88
N THR A 129 27.35 -41.30 -37.19
CA THR A 129 27.03 -42.59 -37.81
C THR A 129 28.22 -43.55 -37.63
N PRO A 130 27.99 -44.83 -37.28
CA PRO A 130 28.95 -45.88 -37.54
C PRO A 130 28.50 -46.74 -38.74
N SER A 131 29.39 -46.75 -39.74
CA SER A 131 29.75 -47.83 -40.69
C SER A 131 28.67 -48.75 -41.25
#